data_AF-A0AAW0CBI6-F1
#
_entry.id   AF-A0AAW0CBI6-F1
#
_cell.length_a   1.000
_cell.length_b   1.000
_cell.length_c   1.000
_cell.angle_alpha   90.00
_cell.angle_beta   90.00
_cell.angle_gamma   90.00
#
_symmetry.space_group_name_H-M   'P 1'
#
loop_
_entity.id
_entity.type
_entity.pdbx_description
1 polymer ?
#
loop_
_entity_poly.entity_id
_entity_poly.type
_entity_poly.pdbx_seq_one_letter_code
_entity_poly.pdbx_strand_id
1 'polypeptide(L)'
;MVLPTVLPENDVLSYKSLVEALLLDSAHTHIGDIDLPNEDRTMTKCSSLYASEPLFRAAFSQARFLNNSFRTLEPNLRRHGLKSLDSLDMNMFKDVAEAFHNEEINNDPNRIANARTIAQVYCDLLPVRVGRAANWRSLDRLRFIPAINEPERRGNGRTNSSLLDYVRRFPSIVAPNEVILEGYVAIAWTQRAILPTRPESIIIANPDFGVPTAQEIIRHLRALARYTAQNPKAQRRRVLDDLKATYLWLEEHHNEAQELSTHRDERLFLNIDDPDDLGSWSGKWIAADDLFFNIQDTGRSRGVRTFLKKFPNLLRVAGVAEVHDPVVPTANVSSVETLFNKQQALFERMRQEGQFLDVKFVEKDTNKEAWAHRVVLSTASDYFWSCFCASGLQECRTASKDDPVIVTMEEHTIESVNMVLDYIYTRSVPTVARSEQMDVDENFEGTELGRLLDAVRLAGYWQIEDLFEILQAAMIREKMITPYTVDSIFTVASQHGAHHLVKACEQFRNANQSVIEKIERRLS
;
A
#
# COMPACT_ATOMS: atom_id res chain seq x y z
N MET A 1 66.21 -45.48 17.57
CA MET A 1 66.63 -45.79 16.18
C MET A 1 66.62 -44.47 15.43
N VAL A 2 67.76 -44.01 14.89
CA VAL A 2 67.80 -42.76 14.12
C VAL A 2 67.39 -43.11 12.69
N LEU A 3 66.22 -42.64 12.25
CA LEU A 3 65.78 -42.81 10.88
C LEU A 3 66.57 -41.87 9.95
N PRO A 4 66.87 -42.27 8.70
CA PRO A 4 67.54 -41.40 7.75
C PRO A 4 66.66 -40.19 7.42
N THR A 5 67.27 -39.03 7.11
CA THR A 5 66.51 -37.84 6.70
C THR A 5 65.93 -37.96 5.29
N VAL A 6 66.57 -38.74 4.43
CA VAL A 6 66.12 -39.10 3.08
C VAL A 6 66.19 -40.62 2.95
N LEU A 7 65.09 -41.25 2.55
CA LEU A 7 65.02 -42.70 2.38
C LEU A 7 65.71 -43.13 1.07
N PRO A 8 66.79 -43.92 1.12
CA PRO A 8 67.44 -44.42 -0.08
C PRO A 8 66.51 -45.33 -0.89
N GLU A 9 66.65 -45.32 -2.22
CA GLU A 9 65.77 -46.10 -3.12
C GLU A 9 65.78 -47.60 -2.81
N ASN A 10 66.95 -48.13 -2.48
CA ASN A 10 67.15 -49.54 -2.15
C ASN A 10 66.45 -49.95 -0.84
N ASP A 11 66.15 -49.01 0.04
CA ASP A 11 65.57 -49.26 1.37
C ASP A 11 64.05 -49.09 1.41
N VAL A 12 63.44 -48.61 0.31
CA VAL A 12 62.01 -48.31 0.21
C VAL A 12 61.13 -49.51 0.54
N LEU A 13 61.46 -50.69 -0.01
CA LEU A 13 60.68 -51.91 0.21
C LEU A 13 60.81 -52.42 1.64
N SER A 14 62.04 -52.44 2.17
CA SER A 14 62.32 -52.84 3.56
C SER A 14 61.60 -51.93 4.55
N TYR A 15 61.60 -50.62 4.32
CA TYR A 15 60.90 -49.66 5.15
C TYR A 15 59.38 -49.79 5.02
N LYS A 16 58.86 -50.06 3.82
CA LYS A 16 57.44 -50.33 3.61
C LYS A 16 56.96 -51.54 4.42
N SER A 17 57.70 -52.65 4.39
CA SER A 17 57.36 -53.84 5.18
C SER A 17 57.38 -53.57 6.70
N LEU A 18 58.30 -52.72 7.17
CA LEU A 18 58.30 -52.26 8.56
C LEU A 18 57.04 -51.46 8.90
N VAL A 19 56.66 -50.50 8.05
CA VAL A 19 55.44 -49.70 8.24
C VAL A 19 54.19 -50.59 8.20
N GLU A 20 54.12 -51.56 7.28
CA GLU A 20 53.03 -52.54 7.22
C GLU A 20 52.90 -53.34 8.53
N ALA A 21 54.01 -53.84 9.07
CA ALA A 21 54.01 -54.54 10.36
C ALA A 21 53.55 -53.63 11.51
N LEU A 22 53.99 -52.37 11.53
CA LEU A 22 53.57 -51.37 12.53
C LEU A 22 52.07 -51.05 12.45
N LEU A 23 51.48 -51.05 11.25
CA LEU A 23 50.06 -50.78 11.05
C LEU A 23 49.15 -51.99 11.38
N LEU A 24 49.69 -53.22 11.36
CA LEU A 24 48.95 -54.45 11.65
C LEU A 24 48.85 -54.74 13.16
N ASP A 25 49.75 -54.18 13.98
CA ASP A 25 49.74 -54.40 15.42
C ASP A 25 48.67 -53.55 16.12
N SER A 26 47.60 -54.19 16.57
CA SER A 26 46.49 -53.54 17.27
C SER A 26 46.84 -53.02 18.67
N ALA A 27 47.97 -53.45 19.26
CA ALA A 27 48.47 -52.93 20.54
C ALA A 27 49.07 -51.51 20.42
N HIS A 28 49.24 -51.02 19.18
CA HIS A 28 49.98 -49.81 18.85
C HIS A 28 49.08 -48.66 18.36
N THR A 29 47.80 -48.67 18.77
CA THR A 29 46.84 -47.57 18.53
C THR A 29 47.26 -46.20 19.09
N HIS A 30 48.37 -46.15 19.85
CA HIS A 30 49.01 -44.94 20.37
C HIS A 30 50.41 -44.66 19.82
N ILE A 31 50.87 -45.34 18.74
CA ILE A 31 52.06 -44.86 18.02
C ILE A 31 51.76 -43.41 17.60
N GLY A 32 52.62 -42.49 18.02
CA GLY A 32 52.55 -41.09 17.62
C GLY A 32 52.71 -40.92 16.12
N ASP A 33 53.04 -39.71 15.69
CA ASP A 33 53.21 -39.41 14.28
C ASP A 33 54.32 -40.27 13.64
N ILE A 34 53.97 -41.08 12.63
CA ILE A 34 54.91 -41.98 11.94
C ILE A 34 55.68 -41.19 10.89
N ASP A 35 57.00 -41.28 10.86
CA ASP A 35 57.79 -40.67 9.78
C ASP A 35 57.67 -41.51 8.50
N LEU A 36 57.25 -40.87 7.42
CA LEU A 36 57.06 -41.47 6.11
C LEU A 36 57.78 -40.64 5.03
N PRO A 37 58.29 -41.29 3.98
CA PRO A 37 58.89 -40.59 2.86
C PRO A 37 57.80 -39.86 2.04
N ASN A 38 58.04 -38.59 1.71
CA ASN A 38 57.26 -37.89 0.69
C ASN A 38 57.67 -38.34 -0.74
N GLU A 39 57.06 -37.80 -1.80
CA GLU A 39 57.45 -38.11 -3.18
C GLU A 39 58.94 -37.80 -3.47
N ASP A 40 59.53 -36.81 -2.80
CA ASP A 40 60.98 -36.49 -2.86
C ASP A 40 61.87 -37.39 -1.98
N ARG A 41 61.29 -38.43 -1.36
CA ARG A 41 61.95 -39.36 -0.43
C ARG A 41 62.45 -38.74 0.88
N THR A 42 62.07 -37.50 1.19
CA THR A 42 62.38 -36.87 2.48
C THR A 42 61.46 -37.45 3.55
N MET A 43 62.04 -37.88 4.67
CA MET A 43 61.29 -38.41 5.80
C MET A 43 60.57 -37.29 6.53
N THR A 44 59.26 -37.38 6.59
CA THR A 44 58.39 -36.37 7.20
C THR A 44 57.27 -37.03 7.97
N LYS A 45 56.74 -36.32 8.95
CA LYS A 45 55.62 -36.77 9.76
C LYS A 45 54.39 -37.09 8.90
N CYS A 46 53.75 -38.23 9.13
CA CYS A 46 52.52 -38.67 8.46
C CYS A 46 51.43 -37.58 8.52
N SER A 47 51.29 -36.89 9.67
CA SER A 47 50.32 -35.81 9.84
C SER A 47 50.55 -34.57 8.96
N SER A 48 51.76 -34.43 8.42
CA SER A 48 52.14 -33.32 7.53
C SER A 48 51.93 -33.63 6.04
N LEU A 49 51.62 -34.90 5.72
CA LEU A 49 51.43 -35.39 4.36
C LEU A 49 49.95 -35.43 3.96
N TYR A 50 49.72 -35.31 2.66
CA TYR A 50 48.41 -35.41 2.02
C TYR A 50 48.29 -36.69 1.20
N ALA A 51 47.09 -37.28 1.21
CA ALA A 51 46.72 -38.35 0.30
C ALA A 51 46.77 -37.87 -1.16
N SER A 52 46.99 -38.79 -2.10
CA SER A 52 47.11 -38.50 -3.53
C SER A 52 45.79 -38.14 -4.25
N GLU A 53 44.87 -37.48 -3.56
CA GLU A 53 43.51 -37.18 -4.03
C GLU A 53 43.45 -35.92 -4.91
N PRO A 54 42.44 -35.79 -5.81
CA PRO A 54 42.38 -34.71 -6.79
C PRO A 54 42.44 -33.28 -6.21
N LEU A 55 41.80 -33.04 -5.06
CA LEU A 55 41.81 -31.73 -4.39
C LEU A 55 43.24 -31.28 -4.07
N PHE A 56 44.02 -32.15 -3.42
CA PHE A 56 45.35 -31.81 -2.95
C PHE A 56 46.32 -31.69 -4.13
N ARG A 57 46.19 -32.58 -5.13
CA ARG A 57 46.98 -32.52 -6.38
C ARG A 57 46.72 -31.26 -7.20
N ALA A 58 45.55 -30.65 -7.07
CA ALA A 58 45.23 -29.40 -7.73
C ALA A 58 45.96 -28.18 -7.12
N ALA A 59 46.50 -28.28 -5.91
CA ALA A 59 47.08 -27.13 -5.18
C ALA A 59 48.52 -27.31 -4.69
N PHE A 60 48.97 -28.53 -4.42
CA PHE A 60 50.30 -28.77 -3.84
C PHE A 60 51.29 -29.38 -4.84
N SER A 61 52.58 -29.09 -4.62
CA SER A 61 53.70 -29.76 -5.27
C SER A 61 53.94 -31.17 -4.72
N GLN A 62 54.71 -31.98 -5.47
CA GLN A 62 55.06 -33.38 -5.15
C GLN A 62 55.57 -33.60 -3.70
N ALA A 63 56.34 -32.65 -3.16
CA ALA A 63 56.90 -32.67 -1.81
C ALA A 63 55.89 -32.87 -0.65
N ARG A 64 54.59 -32.63 -0.87
CA ARG A 64 53.53 -32.74 0.17
C ARG A 64 52.81 -34.09 0.17
N PHE A 65 53.07 -34.96 -0.80
CA PHE A 65 52.38 -36.23 -0.96
C PHE A 65 53.22 -37.40 -0.46
N LEU A 66 52.53 -38.44 0.00
CA LEU A 66 53.15 -39.72 0.34
C LEU A 66 53.83 -40.34 -0.89
N ASN A 67 55.03 -40.89 -0.70
CA ASN A 67 55.76 -41.58 -1.76
C ASN A 67 54.92 -42.67 -2.45
N ASN A 68 55.06 -42.79 -3.78
CA ASN A 68 54.27 -43.72 -4.61
C ASN A 68 54.29 -45.16 -4.12
N SER A 69 55.43 -45.62 -3.59
CA SER A 69 55.59 -46.98 -3.09
C SER A 69 54.71 -47.29 -1.87
N PHE A 70 54.29 -46.26 -1.12
CA PHE A 70 53.50 -46.37 0.11
C PHE A 70 52.01 -46.09 -0.09
N ARG A 71 51.57 -45.74 -1.31
CA ARG A 71 50.16 -45.38 -1.59
C ARG A 71 49.15 -46.47 -1.21
N THR A 72 49.54 -47.74 -1.31
CA THR A 72 48.68 -48.87 -0.91
C THR A 72 48.33 -48.84 0.59
N LEU A 73 49.07 -48.09 1.40
CA LEU A 73 48.88 -47.96 2.84
C LEU A 73 48.04 -46.75 3.24
N GLU A 74 47.69 -45.86 2.30
CA GLU A 74 46.90 -44.64 2.59
C GLU A 74 45.65 -44.89 3.44
N PRO A 75 44.82 -45.93 3.19
CA PRO A 75 43.62 -46.17 4.01
C PRO A 75 43.92 -46.42 5.49
N ASN A 76 45.02 -47.09 5.80
CA ASN A 76 45.43 -47.39 7.17
C ASN A 76 46.13 -46.17 7.82
N LEU A 77 46.90 -45.42 7.03
CA LEU A 77 47.63 -44.24 7.47
C LEU A 77 46.72 -43.06 7.84
N ARG A 78 45.48 -43.01 7.36
CA ARG A 78 44.47 -42.02 7.78
C ARG A 78 44.27 -42.01 9.30
N ARG A 79 44.36 -43.16 9.97
CA ARG A 79 44.24 -43.26 11.44
C ARG A 79 45.45 -42.66 12.17
N HIS A 80 46.57 -42.49 11.48
CA HIS A 80 47.82 -41.95 12.00
C HIS A 80 48.07 -40.50 11.54
N GLY A 81 47.03 -39.82 11.07
CA GLY A 81 47.06 -38.39 10.77
C GLY A 81 47.26 -38.02 9.30
N LEU A 82 47.39 -38.99 8.39
CA LEU A 82 47.47 -38.69 6.95
C LEU A 82 46.23 -37.89 6.52
N LYS A 83 46.45 -36.69 6.00
CA LYS A 83 45.38 -35.79 5.60
C LYS A 83 44.69 -36.30 4.34
N SER A 84 43.39 -36.55 4.42
CA SER A 84 42.56 -36.99 3.31
C SER A 84 41.22 -36.24 3.24
N LEU A 85 40.50 -36.39 2.13
CA LEU A 85 39.15 -35.86 1.92
C LEU A 85 38.14 -36.36 2.96
N ASP A 86 38.37 -37.52 3.58
CA ASP A 86 37.49 -38.02 4.65
C ASP A 86 37.60 -37.20 5.94
N SER A 87 38.79 -36.67 6.19
CA SER A 87 39.12 -35.78 7.31
C SER A 87 39.10 -34.30 6.93
N LEU A 88 38.50 -33.95 5.78
CA LEU A 88 38.50 -32.58 5.28
C LEU A 88 37.80 -31.63 6.26
N ASP A 89 38.56 -30.66 6.77
CA ASP A 89 38.06 -29.57 7.60
C ASP A 89 38.38 -28.19 6.98
N MET A 90 37.95 -27.12 7.66
CA MET A 90 38.14 -25.76 7.17
C MET A 90 39.62 -25.35 7.09
N ASN A 91 40.46 -25.79 8.03
CA ASN A 91 41.87 -25.42 8.05
C ASN A 91 42.64 -26.15 6.95
N MET A 92 42.35 -27.43 6.74
CA MET A 92 42.90 -28.24 5.67
C MET A 92 42.51 -27.66 4.30
N PHE A 93 41.25 -27.26 4.11
CA PHE A 93 40.84 -26.60 2.88
C PHE A 93 41.51 -25.23 2.71
N LYS A 94 41.68 -24.48 3.79
CA LYS A 94 42.38 -23.20 3.76
C LYS A 94 43.85 -23.37 3.32
N ASP A 95 44.55 -24.39 3.81
CA ASP A 95 45.93 -24.71 3.36
C ASP A 95 45.97 -24.93 1.84
N VAL A 96 45.00 -25.67 1.30
CA VAL A 96 44.85 -25.93 -0.15
C VAL A 96 44.59 -24.62 -0.90
N ALA A 97 43.63 -23.82 -0.44
CA ALA A 97 43.27 -22.56 -1.08
C ALA A 97 44.41 -21.53 -1.03
N GLU A 98 45.16 -21.45 0.08
CA GLU A 98 46.32 -20.57 0.22
C GLU A 98 47.47 -21.01 -0.70
N ALA A 99 47.76 -22.31 -0.79
CA ALA A 99 48.78 -22.81 -1.70
C ALA A 99 48.44 -22.51 -3.17
N PHE A 100 47.20 -22.77 -3.58
CA PHE A 100 46.74 -22.46 -4.94
C PHE A 100 46.71 -20.94 -5.23
N HIS A 101 46.36 -20.14 -4.24
CA HIS A 101 46.32 -18.68 -4.36
C HIS A 101 47.71 -18.07 -4.53
N ASN A 102 48.69 -18.55 -3.74
CA ASN A 102 50.05 -18.04 -3.71
C ASN A 102 50.93 -18.57 -4.85
N GLU A 103 50.50 -19.63 -5.54
CA GLU A 103 51.20 -20.13 -6.73
C GLU A 103 51.25 -19.03 -7.79
N GLU A 104 52.48 -18.60 -8.13
CA GLU A 104 52.73 -17.57 -9.15
C GLU A 104 51.96 -17.90 -10.43
N ILE A 105 51.52 -16.87 -11.16
CA ILE A 105 50.84 -16.99 -12.46
C ILE A 105 51.85 -17.45 -13.52
N ASN A 106 52.47 -18.60 -13.28
CA ASN A 106 53.09 -19.39 -14.31
C ASN A 106 51.97 -19.84 -15.24
N ASN A 107 52.22 -19.80 -16.55
CA ASN A 107 51.30 -20.23 -17.60
C ASN A 107 51.06 -21.74 -17.54
N ASP A 108 50.62 -22.28 -16.40
CA ASP A 108 50.15 -23.65 -16.29
C ASP A 108 48.83 -23.74 -17.08
N PRO A 109 48.82 -24.46 -18.23
CA PRO A 109 47.61 -24.64 -19.02
C PRO A 109 46.48 -25.31 -18.23
N ASN A 110 46.79 -25.98 -17.12
CA ASN A 110 45.82 -26.68 -16.28
C ASN A 110 45.30 -25.86 -15.10
N ARG A 111 45.78 -24.62 -14.88
CA ARG A 111 45.38 -23.83 -13.70
C ARG A 111 43.87 -23.64 -13.56
N ILE A 112 43.17 -23.42 -14.68
CA ILE A 112 41.70 -23.30 -14.68
C ILE A 112 41.04 -24.65 -14.35
N ALA A 113 41.59 -25.76 -14.83
CA ALA A 113 41.08 -27.09 -14.50
C ALA A 113 41.27 -27.40 -13.01
N ASN A 114 42.43 -27.07 -12.45
CA ASN A 114 42.72 -27.19 -11.02
C ASN A 114 41.77 -26.32 -10.17
N ALA A 115 41.55 -25.07 -10.58
CA ALA A 115 40.58 -24.18 -9.94
C ALA A 115 39.16 -24.77 -9.97
N ARG A 116 38.73 -25.41 -11.07
CA ARG A 116 37.43 -26.11 -11.12
C ARG A 116 37.34 -27.23 -10.09
N THR A 117 38.40 -28.03 -9.95
CA THR A 117 38.44 -29.11 -8.94
C THR A 117 38.34 -28.56 -7.52
N ILE A 118 39.09 -27.50 -7.20
CA ILE A 118 39.06 -26.87 -5.87
C ILE A 118 37.69 -26.23 -5.60
N ALA A 119 37.15 -25.49 -6.57
CA ALA A 119 35.83 -24.86 -6.47
C ALA A 119 34.70 -25.89 -6.31
N GLN A 120 34.78 -27.03 -6.98
CA GLN A 120 33.80 -28.10 -6.83
C GLN A 120 33.79 -28.65 -5.39
N VAL A 121 34.96 -28.89 -4.81
CA VAL A 121 35.05 -29.32 -3.40
C VAL A 121 34.52 -28.25 -2.45
N TYR A 122 34.86 -26.98 -2.69
CA TYR A 122 34.37 -25.84 -1.91
C TYR A 122 32.84 -25.74 -1.94
N CYS A 123 32.24 -25.92 -3.11
CA CYS A 123 30.81 -25.76 -3.34
C CYS A 123 29.99 -26.96 -2.86
N ASP A 124 30.51 -28.18 -3.02
CA ASP A 124 29.71 -29.41 -2.90
C ASP A 124 30.06 -30.24 -1.65
N LEU A 125 31.36 -30.44 -1.38
CA LEU A 125 31.83 -31.40 -0.38
C LEU A 125 32.16 -30.76 0.97
N LEU A 126 32.90 -29.66 0.97
CA LEU A 126 33.27 -28.94 2.19
C LEU A 126 32.05 -28.55 3.04
N PRO A 127 30.94 -28.03 2.47
CA PRO A 127 29.75 -27.64 3.23
C PRO A 127 29.14 -28.78 4.04
N VAL A 128 29.17 -30.00 3.49
CA VAL A 128 28.65 -31.22 4.13
C VAL A 128 29.51 -31.65 5.32
N ARG A 129 30.81 -31.34 5.30
CA ARG A 129 31.76 -31.73 6.35
C ARG A 129 31.81 -30.75 7.51
N VAL A 130 31.85 -29.45 7.23
CA VAL A 130 32.09 -28.41 8.27
C VAL A 130 30.82 -27.70 8.72
N GLY A 131 29.75 -27.75 7.93
CA GLY A 131 28.46 -27.14 8.26
C GLY A 131 28.48 -25.61 8.39
N ARG A 132 27.43 -25.07 9.02
CA ARG A 132 27.17 -23.62 9.12
C ARG A 132 28.08 -22.86 10.08
N ALA A 133 28.56 -23.51 11.13
CA ALA A 133 29.35 -22.86 12.18
C ALA A 133 30.82 -22.62 11.78
N ALA A 134 31.22 -23.06 10.58
CA ALA A 134 32.58 -22.91 10.10
C ALA A 134 32.92 -21.47 9.73
N ASN A 135 34.21 -21.11 9.81
CA ASN A 135 34.70 -19.78 9.49
C ASN A 135 34.88 -19.58 7.97
N TRP A 136 33.77 -19.56 7.23
CA TRP A 136 33.75 -19.38 5.77
C TRP A 136 34.48 -18.11 5.32
N ARG A 137 34.39 -17.04 6.11
CA ARG A 137 35.04 -15.73 5.83
C ARG A 137 36.56 -15.81 5.75
N SER A 138 37.20 -16.84 6.31
CA SER A 138 38.64 -17.05 6.18
C SER A 138 39.09 -17.35 4.74
N LEU A 139 38.16 -17.74 3.87
CA LEU A 139 38.42 -18.09 2.46
C LEU A 139 38.06 -16.96 1.49
N ASP A 140 37.33 -15.93 1.95
CA ASP A 140 36.72 -14.89 1.10
C ASP A 140 37.70 -14.14 0.22
N ARG A 141 39.00 -14.09 0.57
CA ARG A 141 40.03 -13.35 -0.17
C ARG A 141 40.92 -14.24 -1.04
N LEU A 142 40.78 -15.56 -0.93
CA LEU A 142 41.61 -16.51 -1.64
C LEU A 142 41.00 -16.81 -3.01
N ARG A 143 41.81 -16.68 -4.06
CA ARG A 143 41.34 -16.85 -5.45
C ARG A 143 41.50 -18.29 -5.90
N PHE A 144 40.40 -19.02 -5.99
CA PHE A 144 40.38 -20.40 -6.45
C PHE A 144 39.11 -20.77 -7.24
N ILE A 145 38.20 -19.82 -7.47
CA ILE A 145 36.94 -20.07 -8.19
C ILE A 145 37.08 -19.59 -9.64
N PRO A 146 36.86 -20.45 -10.65
CA PRO A 146 36.81 -20.01 -12.04
C PRO A 146 35.67 -19.01 -12.27
N ALA A 147 35.97 -17.88 -12.91
CA ALA A 147 35.01 -16.84 -13.24
C ALA A 147 34.56 -16.91 -14.71
N ILE A 148 33.28 -16.56 -14.95
CA ILE A 148 32.77 -16.17 -16.27
C ILE A 148 32.34 -14.70 -16.18
N ASN A 149 32.77 -13.88 -17.13
CA ASN A 149 32.34 -12.48 -17.21
C ASN A 149 31.02 -12.38 -17.99
N GLU A 150 29.99 -11.72 -17.43
CA GLU A 150 28.68 -11.62 -18.09
C GLU A 150 28.67 -10.96 -19.48
N PRO A 151 29.50 -9.94 -19.76
CA PRO A 151 29.62 -9.38 -21.12
C PRO A 151 30.02 -10.43 -22.17
N GLU A 152 30.73 -11.48 -21.77
CA GLU A 152 31.12 -12.60 -22.63
C GLU A 152 29.94 -13.58 -22.86
N ARG A 153 29.03 -13.74 -21.89
CA ARG A 153 27.82 -14.57 -22.01
C ARG A 153 26.70 -13.88 -22.81
N ARG A 154 26.52 -12.56 -22.65
CA ARG A 154 25.52 -11.77 -23.40
C ARG A 154 25.99 -11.34 -24.81
N GLY A 155 27.28 -11.49 -25.10
CA GLY A 155 27.84 -11.24 -26.42
C GLY A 155 27.78 -12.50 -27.27
N ASN A 156 27.02 -12.49 -28.37
CA ASN A 156 27.07 -13.52 -29.41
C ASN A 156 28.42 -13.52 -30.15
N GLY A 157 29.53 -13.83 -29.46
CA GLY A 157 30.88 -13.96 -30.04
C GLY A 157 31.51 -12.68 -30.61
N ARG A 158 30.77 -11.56 -30.68
CA ARG A 158 31.31 -10.23 -31.00
C ARG A 158 31.38 -9.44 -29.71
N THR A 159 32.60 -9.27 -29.21
CA THR A 159 32.96 -8.38 -28.10
C THR A 159 32.23 -7.06 -28.24
N ASN A 160 31.16 -6.87 -27.47
CA ASN A 160 30.52 -5.57 -27.31
C ASN A 160 31.45 -4.76 -26.40
N SER A 161 32.51 -4.20 -26.99
CA SER A 161 33.56 -3.45 -26.28
C SER A 161 32.99 -2.39 -25.33
N SER A 162 31.85 -1.78 -25.71
CA SER A 162 31.16 -0.75 -24.92
C SER A 162 30.71 -1.22 -23.52
N LEU A 163 30.30 -2.48 -23.32
CA LEU A 163 29.84 -2.95 -22.00
C LEU A 163 30.98 -3.08 -20.99
N LEU A 164 32.18 -3.46 -21.46
CA LEU A 164 33.35 -3.71 -20.62
C LEU A 164 33.89 -2.43 -19.96
N ASP A 165 33.56 -1.26 -20.49
CA ASP A 165 33.97 0.03 -19.93
C ASP A 165 33.19 0.39 -18.65
N TYR A 166 32.04 -0.26 -18.41
CA TYR A 166 31.18 -0.01 -17.25
C TYR A 166 31.16 -1.16 -16.23
N VAL A 167 31.97 -2.19 -16.46
CA VAL A 167 32.02 -3.41 -15.65
C VAL A 167 33.37 -3.49 -14.93
N ARG A 168 33.36 -3.91 -13.67
CA ARG A 168 34.59 -4.22 -12.95
C ARG A 168 35.28 -5.41 -13.64
N ARG A 169 36.56 -5.25 -13.99
CA ARG A 169 37.34 -6.34 -14.60
C ARG A 169 37.73 -7.36 -13.54
N PHE A 170 37.43 -8.63 -13.80
CA PHE A 170 37.82 -9.75 -12.96
C PHE A 170 38.89 -10.60 -13.64
N PRO A 171 39.84 -11.15 -12.86
CA PRO A 171 40.70 -12.22 -13.35
C PRO A 171 39.88 -13.48 -13.70
N SER A 172 40.46 -14.41 -14.46
CA SER A 172 39.83 -15.70 -14.80
C SER A 172 39.55 -16.60 -13.59
N ILE A 173 40.21 -16.32 -12.45
CA ILE A 173 40.03 -17.01 -11.19
C ILE A 173 39.83 -15.95 -10.10
N VAL A 174 38.68 -16.00 -9.43
CA VAL A 174 38.22 -15.03 -8.43
C VAL A 174 38.09 -15.66 -7.05
N ALA A 175 37.90 -14.81 -6.05
CA ALA A 175 37.66 -15.22 -4.68
C ALA A 175 36.15 -15.42 -4.40
N PRO A 176 35.78 -16.16 -3.33
CA PRO A 176 34.38 -16.38 -2.94
C PRO A 176 33.55 -15.10 -2.77
N ASN A 177 34.13 -14.01 -2.28
CA ASN A 177 33.40 -12.75 -2.11
C ASN A 177 33.24 -11.94 -3.41
N GLU A 178 33.91 -12.35 -4.48
CA GLU A 178 33.86 -11.70 -5.80
C GLU A 178 32.81 -12.36 -6.72
N VAL A 179 32.15 -13.44 -6.27
CA VAL A 179 31.14 -14.16 -7.07
C VAL A 179 29.72 -13.69 -6.80
N ILE A 180 28.83 -13.96 -7.75
CA ILE A 180 27.39 -13.75 -7.63
C ILE A 180 26.60 -14.99 -8.02
N LEU A 181 25.52 -15.26 -7.28
CA LEU A 181 24.56 -16.31 -7.62
C LEU A 181 23.61 -15.86 -8.74
N GLU A 182 23.10 -16.83 -9.50
CA GLU A 182 22.22 -16.58 -10.66
C GLU A 182 21.01 -15.68 -10.32
N GLY A 183 20.40 -15.86 -9.15
CA GLY A 183 19.24 -15.06 -8.71
C GLY A 183 19.55 -13.56 -8.49
N TYR A 184 20.81 -13.18 -8.32
CA TYR A 184 21.23 -11.80 -8.11
C TYR A 184 21.95 -11.20 -9.32
N VAL A 185 22.14 -11.97 -10.40
CA VAL A 185 22.88 -11.51 -11.59
C VAL A 185 22.32 -10.18 -12.11
N ALA A 186 21.00 -10.07 -12.26
CA ALA A 186 20.33 -8.89 -12.79
C ALA A 186 20.61 -7.58 -12.03
N ILE A 187 21.03 -7.66 -10.76
CA ILE A 187 21.22 -6.49 -9.90
C ILE A 187 22.67 -6.20 -9.53
N ALA A 188 23.63 -7.04 -9.93
CA ALA A 188 25.04 -6.82 -9.59
C ALA A 188 26.07 -7.45 -10.57
N TRP A 189 25.69 -7.86 -11.78
CA TRP A 189 26.62 -8.43 -12.77
C TRP A 189 27.75 -7.47 -13.21
N THR A 190 27.62 -6.16 -12.99
CA THR A 190 28.73 -5.21 -13.25
C THR A 190 29.76 -5.17 -12.12
N GLN A 191 29.44 -5.73 -10.95
CA GLN A 191 30.22 -5.62 -9.72
C GLN A 191 30.81 -6.94 -9.22
N ARG A 192 30.36 -8.08 -9.75
CA ARG A 192 30.79 -9.43 -9.35
C ARG A 192 30.85 -10.39 -10.55
N ALA A 193 31.66 -11.43 -10.44
CA ALA A 193 31.82 -12.49 -11.44
C ALA A 193 30.71 -13.54 -11.33
N ILE A 194 30.28 -14.09 -12.46
CA ILE A 194 29.18 -15.07 -12.50
C ILE A 194 29.73 -16.49 -12.29
N LEU A 195 29.03 -17.26 -11.45
CA LEU A 195 29.24 -18.69 -11.34
C LEU A 195 28.54 -19.44 -12.50
N PRO A 196 29.22 -20.39 -13.16
CA PRO A 196 28.64 -21.17 -14.26
C PRO A 196 27.46 -22.04 -13.83
N THR A 197 27.41 -22.44 -12.57
CA THR A 197 26.41 -23.38 -12.04
C THR A 197 26.07 -22.99 -10.61
N ARG A 198 24.80 -23.08 -10.24
CA ARG A 198 24.32 -22.76 -8.90
C ARG A 198 24.72 -23.87 -7.92
N PRO A 199 25.54 -23.59 -6.89
CA PRO A 199 25.94 -24.61 -5.93
C PRO A 199 24.95 -24.65 -4.75
N GLU A 200 24.28 -25.78 -4.51
CA GLU A 200 23.25 -25.88 -3.46
C GLU A 200 23.85 -26.00 -2.05
N SER A 201 24.84 -26.87 -1.87
CA SER A 201 25.38 -27.21 -0.54
C SER A 201 26.03 -26.00 0.16
N ILE A 202 26.82 -25.20 -0.56
CA ILE A 202 27.46 -24.00 -0.01
C ILE A 202 26.45 -22.93 0.38
N ILE A 203 25.33 -22.77 -0.34
CA ILE A 203 24.29 -21.79 0.03
C ILE A 203 23.65 -22.18 1.37
N ILE A 204 23.48 -23.49 1.62
CA ILE A 204 22.94 -23.97 2.89
C ILE A 204 23.92 -23.72 4.04
N ALA A 205 25.23 -23.93 3.83
CA ALA A 205 26.24 -23.76 4.88
C ALA A 205 26.71 -22.30 5.07
N ASN A 206 26.71 -21.49 4.01
CA ASN A 206 27.11 -20.08 3.99
C ASN A 206 26.05 -19.27 3.21
N PRO A 207 24.96 -18.85 3.87
CA PRO A 207 23.84 -18.15 3.22
C PRO A 207 24.22 -16.84 2.52
N ASP A 208 25.29 -16.19 2.96
CA ASP A 208 25.77 -14.92 2.40
C ASP A 208 26.59 -15.13 1.10
N PHE A 209 26.91 -16.39 0.75
CA PHE A 209 27.73 -16.70 -0.42
C PHE A 209 27.08 -16.22 -1.72
N GLY A 210 27.79 -15.36 -2.45
CA GLY A 210 27.33 -14.82 -3.72
C GLY A 210 26.13 -13.86 -3.63
N VAL A 211 25.80 -13.37 -2.43
CA VAL A 211 24.81 -12.32 -2.20
C VAL A 211 25.49 -10.95 -2.28
N PRO A 212 25.05 -10.03 -3.18
CA PRO A 212 25.60 -8.68 -3.25
C PRO A 212 25.15 -7.81 -2.07
N THR A 213 26.01 -6.88 -1.66
CA THR A 213 25.67 -5.85 -0.67
C THR A 213 24.86 -4.72 -1.31
N ALA A 214 24.07 -3.98 -0.51
CA ALA A 214 23.35 -2.80 -0.98
C ALA A 214 24.28 -1.78 -1.68
N GLN A 215 25.49 -1.59 -1.15
CA GLN A 215 26.50 -0.71 -1.74
C GLN A 215 26.93 -1.17 -3.14
N GLU A 216 27.11 -2.47 -3.35
CA GLU A 216 27.41 -3.01 -4.68
C GLU A 216 26.24 -2.82 -5.64
N ILE A 217 25.00 -2.97 -5.17
CA ILE A 217 23.81 -2.75 -6.01
C ILE A 217 23.66 -1.27 -6.40
N ILE A 218 24.00 -0.34 -5.50
CA ILE A 218 24.05 1.09 -5.84
C ILE A 218 25.14 1.36 -6.89
N ARG A 219 26.33 0.77 -6.76
CA ARG A 219 27.38 0.87 -7.79
C ARG A 219 26.93 0.25 -9.12
N HIS A 220 26.16 -0.84 -9.06
CA HIS A 220 25.56 -1.45 -10.23
C HIS A 220 24.58 -0.51 -10.92
N LEU A 221 23.66 0.12 -10.17
CA LEU A 221 22.75 1.12 -10.69
C LEU A 221 23.49 2.27 -11.38
N ARG A 222 24.57 2.78 -10.77
CA ARG A 222 25.42 3.82 -11.37
C ARG A 222 26.02 3.37 -12.70
N ALA A 223 26.48 2.13 -12.79
CA ALA A 223 26.99 1.56 -14.03
C ALA A 223 25.89 1.45 -15.11
N LEU A 224 24.69 0.97 -14.74
CA LEU A 224 23.55 0.88 -15.65
C LEU A 224 23.09 2.25 -16.16
N ALA A 225 23.00 3.25 -15.28
CA ALA A 225 22.62 4.62 -15.64
C ALA A 225 23.62 5.24 -16.64
N ARG A 226 24.92 5.09 -16.39
CA ARG A 226 25.97 5.58 -17.30
C ARG A 226 25.94 4.86 -18.65
N TYR A 227 25.82 3.54 -18.63
CA TYR A 227 25.77 2.72 -19.85
C TYR A 227 24.55 3.10 -20.71
N THR A 228 23.36 3.16 -20.13
CA THR A 228 22.11 3.42 -20.87
C THR A 228 22.00 4.85 -21.38
N ALA A 229 22.55 5.83 -20.64
CA ALA A 229 22.59 7.23 -21.06
C ALA A 229 23.46 7.43 -22.32
N GLN A 230 24.55 6.68 -22.47
CA GLN A 230 25.54 6.88 -23.52
C GLN A 230 25.37 5.96 -24.74
N ASN A 231 24.58 4.88 -24.61
CA ASN A 231 24.47 3.87 -25.66
C ASN A 231 23.14 3.89 -26.45
N PRO A 232 23.11 3.34 -27.69
CA PRO A 232 21.94 3.33 -28.56
C PRO A 232 20.77 2.45 -28.07
N LYS A 233 19.58 2.67 -28.65
CA LYS A 233 18.30 1.99 -28.33
C LYS A 233 18.41 0.46 -28.17
N ALA A 234 19.09 -0.22 -29.10
CA ALA A 234 19.22 -1.68 -29.10
C ALA A 234 19.97 -2.24 -27.87
N GLN A 235 20.88 -1.45 -27.31
CA GLN A 235 21.66 -1.83 -26.14
C GLN A 235 20.92 -1.54 -24.82
N ARG A 236 20.10 -0.48 -24.78
CA ARG A 236 19.23 -0.15 -23.63
C ARG A 236 18.24 -1.27 -23.31
N ARG A 237 17.68 -1.92 -24.34
CA ARG A 237 16.74 -3.04 -24.16
C ARG A 237 17.33 -4.16 -23.29
N ARG A 238 18.62 -4.44 -23.44
CA ARG A 238 19.29 -5.58 -22.78
C ARG A 238 19.45 -5.40 -21.27
N VAL A 239 19.35 -4.16 -20.79
CA VAL A 239 19.58 -3.81 -19.39
C VAL A 239 18.36 -3.18 -18.74
N LEU A 240 17.23 -3.08 -19.46
CA LEU A 240 15.99 -2.59 -18.88
C LEU A 240 15.49 -3.54 -17.78
N ASP A 241 15.53 -4.85 -18.03
CA ASP A 241 15.10 -5.82 -17.02
C ASP A 241 16.02 -5.81 -15.80
N ASP A 242 17.33 -5.64 -16.01
CA ASP A 242 18.31 -5.44 -14.94
C ASP A 242 18.01 -4.16 -14.13
N LEU A 243 17.68 -3.05 -14.82
CA LEU A 243 17.34 -1.78 -14.18
C LEU A 243 16.05 -1.91 -13.35
N LYS A 244 15.00 -2.54 -13.92
CA LYS A 244 13.74 -2.81 -13.22
C LYS A 244 13.99 -3.67 -11.98
N ALA A 245 14.78 -4.74 -12.10
CA ALA A 245 15.16 -5.59 -10.97
C ALA A 245 15.96 -4.84 -9.92
N THR A 246 16.87 -3.95 -10.33
CA THR A 246 17.69 -3.14 -9.43
C THR A 246 16.85 -2.14 -8.64
N TYR A 247 15.92 -1.43 -9.30
CA TYR A 247 14.99 -0.54 -8.61
C TYR A 247 14.05 -1.28 -7.66
N LEU A 248 13.52 -2.43 -8.09
CA LEU A 248 12.67 -3.25 -7.24
C LEU A 248 13.41 -3.73 -5.98
N TRP A 249 14.64 -4.23 -6.13
CA TRP A 249 15.42 -4.68 -4.98
C TRP A 249 15.69 -3.53 -4.00
N LEU A 250 16.07 -2.35 -4.50
CA LEU A 250 16.36 -1.18 -3.65
C LEU A 250 15.08 -0.59 -3.01
N GLU A 251 13.91 -0.74 -3.63
CA GLU A 251 12.61 -0.42 -3.03
C GLU A 251 12.30 -1.34 -1.85
N GLU A 252 12.47 -2.66 -2.05
CA GLU A 252 12.22 -3.68 -1.02
C GLU A 252 13.23 -3.60 0.14
N HIS A 253 14.48 -3.25 -0.15
CA HIS A 253 15.58 -3.18 0.83
C HIS A 253 16.02 -1.73 1.12
N HIS A 254 15.09 -0.77 1.05
CA HIS A 254 15.38 0.66 1.20
C HIS A 254 16.08 1.02 2.54
N ASN A 255 15.86 0.23 3.60
CA ASN A 255 16.54 0.39 4.89
C ASN A 255 18.06 0.13 4.80
N GLU A 256 18.49 -0.75 3.91
CA GLU A 256 19.91 -1.07 3.68
C GLU A 256 20.56 -0.12 2.67
N ALA A 257 19.74 0.55 1.85
CA ALA A 257 20.18 1.44 0.76
C ALA A 257 20.38 2.91 1.18
N GLN A 258 20.59 3.21 2.46
CA GLN A 258 20.73 4.59 2.98
C GLN A 258 21.88 5.38 2.33
N GLU A 259 22.94 4.69 1.88
CA GLU A 259 24.05 5.29 1.13
C GLU A 259 23.59 5.94 -0.19
N LEU A 260 22.44 5.55 -0.73
CA LEU A 260 21.90 6.20 -1.94
C LEU A 260 21.68 7.71 -1.74
N SER A 261 21.41 8.13 -0.50
CA SER A 261 21.26 9.55 -0.13
C SER A 261 22.54 10.38 -0.32
N THR A 262 23.73 9.76 -0.43
CA THR A 262 24.99 10.47 -0.71
C THR A 262 25.23 10.69 -2.20
N HIS A 263 24.34 10.18 -3.06
CA HIS A 263 24.41 10.28 -4.52
C HIS A 263 23.25 11.10 -5.11
N ARG A 264 22.74 12.08 -4.35
CA ARG A 264 21.57 12.89 -4.69
C ARG A 264 21.70 13.69 -5.99
N ASP A 265 22.93 14.10 -6.31
CA ASP A 265 23.31 14.89 -7.48
C ASP A 265 23.54 14.01 -8.74
N GLU A 266 23.68 12.70 -8.58
CA GLU A 266 23.88 11.78 -9.68
C GLU A 266 22.56 11.47 -10.41
N ARG A 267 22.59 11.48 -11.75
CA ARG A 267 21.43 11.17 -12.61
C ARG A 267 21.14 9.67 -12.65
N LEU A 268 20.59 9.14 -11.56
CA LEU A 268 20.34 7.70 -11.36
C LEU A 268 18.90 7.27 -11.63
N PHE A 269 17.97 8.22 -11.82
CA PHE A 269 16.54 7.92 -11.92
C PHE A 269 16.01 8.17 -13.33
N LEU A 270 15.58 7.11 -14.01
CA LEU A 270 14.98 7.21 -15.33
C LEU A 270 13.53 7.70 -15.23
N ASN A 271 13.32 9.01 -15.38
CA ASN A 271 12.02 9.65 -15.14
C ASN A 271 11.16 9.74 -16.40
N ILE A 272 10.47 8.63 -16.72
CA ILE A 272 9.62 8.46 -17.90
C ILE A 272 8.28 7.80 -17.54
N ASP A 273 7.31 7.85 -18.45
CA ASP A 273 6.01 7.18 -18.24
C ASP A 273 6.05 5.73 -18.70
N ASP A 274 6.59 5.47 -19.90
CA ASP A 274 6.73 4.13 -20.47
C ASP A 274 8.21 3.75 -20.64
N PRO A 275 8.73 2.76 -19.87
CA PRO A 275 10.10 2.28 -20.03
C PRO A 275 10.35 1.52 -21.32
N ASP A 276 9.33 0.97 -21.97
CA ASP A 276 9.49 0.17 -23.19
C ASP A 276 9.67 1.05 -24.45
N ASP A 277 9.34 2.35 -24.37
CA ASP A 277 9.78 3.34 -25.36
C ASP A 277 11.25 3.75 -25.17
N LEU A 278 12.14 2.84 -25.57
CA LEU A 278 13.59 3.01 -25.48
C LEU A 278 14.15 4.22 -26.27
N GLY A 279 13.36 4.80 -27.19
CA GLY A 279 13.75 5.99 -27.94
C GLY A 279 13.76 7.25 -27.07
N SER A 280 12.89 7.29 -26.06
CA SER A 280 12.67 8.46 -25.20
C SER A 280 13.69 8.65 -24.10
N TRP A 281 14.54 7.67 -23.80
CA TRP A 281 15.40 7.68 -22.60
C TRP A 281 16.49 8.76 -22.60
N SER A 282 16.86 9.27 -23.78
CA SER A 282 17.92 10.26 -23.92
C SER A 282 17.56 11.54 -23.15
N GLY A 283 18.38 11.93 -22.19
CA GLY A 283 18.15 13.12 -21.36
C GLY A 283 17.01 12.97 -20.32
N LYS A 284 16.50 11.76 -20.07
CA LYS A 284 15.45 11.49 -19.08
C LYS A 284 15.97 10.92 -17.75
N TRP A 285 17.28 10.78 -17.62
CA TRP A 285 17.92 10.46 -16.35
C TRP A 285 18.02 11.72 -15.50
N ILE A 286 17.37 11.71 -14.35
CA ILE A 286 17.22 12.84 -13.44
C ILE A 286 17.92 12.50 -12.11
N ALA A 287 18.49 13.53 -11.47
CA ALA A 287 19.08 13.43 -10.13
C ALA A 287 17.98 13.47 -9.06
N ALA A 288 18.24 12.92 -7.86
CA ALA A 288 17.24 12.95 -6.79
C ALA A 288 16.88 14.39 -6.39
N ASP A 289 17.88 15.29 -6.35
CA ASP A 289 17.69 16.71 -6.00
C ASP A 289 16.78 17.49 -6.97
N ASP A 290 16.68 17.03 -8.22
CA ASP A 290 15.84 17.64 -9.24
C ASP A 290 14.44 16.99 -9.32
N LEU A 291 14.17 15.95 -8.51
CA LEU A 291 12.94 15.15 -8.57
C LEU A 291 12.04 15.42 -7.35
N PHE A 292 10.75 15.55 -7.57
CA PHE A 292 9.78 15.84 -6.50
C PHE A 292 8.47 15.09 -6.70
N PHE A 293 7.86 14.65 -5.59
CA PHE A 293 6.49 14.16 -5.60
C PHE A 293 5.50 15.33 -5.68
N ASN A 294 4.35 15.07 -6.33
CA ASN A 294 3.18 15.96 -6.39
C ASN A 294 3.40 17.35 -7.02
N ILE A 295 4.34 17.49 -7.95
CA ILE A 295 4.51 18.73 -8.72
C ILE A 295 4.32 18.53 -10.22
N GLN A 296 4.05 19.64 -10.91
CA GLN A 296 4.27 19.76 -12.36
C GLN A 296 5.72 20.18 -12.64
N ASP A 297 6.25 19.76 -13.79
CA ASP A 297 7.61 20.12 -14.22
C ASP A 297 7.76 21.65 -14.29
N THR A 298 8.70 22.19 -13.52
CA THR A 298 8.91 23.63 -13.40
C THR A 298 10.40 23.92 -13.31
N GLY A 299 10.97 24.67 -14.27
CA GLY A 299 12.40 24.98 -14.29
C GLY A 299 13.27 23.72 -14.39
N ARG A 300 14.09 23.46 -13.37
CA ARG A 300 14.89 22.22 -13.23
C ARG A 300 14.15 21.09 -12.51
N SER A 301 13.17 21.43 -11.67
CA SER A 301 12.36 20.48 -10.93
C SER A 301 11.49 19.65 -11.87
N ARG A 302 11.46 18.34 -11.62
CA ARG A 302 10.70 17.36 -12.38
C ARG A 302 9.76 16.61 -11.44
N GLY A 303 8.51 16.47 -11.85
CA GLY A 303 7.57 15.59 -11.18
C GLY A 303 7.94 14.12 -11.42
N VAL A 304 7.78 13.28 -10.40
CA VAL A 304 7.95 11.82 -10.53
C VAL A 304 6.94 11.26 -11.55
N ARG A 305 7.44 10.63 -12.62
CA ARG A 305 6.65 10.03 -13.71
C ARG A 305 6.21 8.60 -13.41
N THR A 306 5.31 8.08 -14.23
CA THR A 306 4.58 6.82 -13.97
C THR A 306 5.48 5.61 -13.72
N PHE A 307 6.63 5.52 -14.41
CA PHE A 307 7.58 4.43 -14.18
C PHE A 307 8.18 4.47 -12.76
N LEU A 308 8.63 5.64 -12.31
CA LEU A 308 9.27 5.83 -11.01
C LEU A 308 8.28 5.87 -9.84
N LYS A 309 7.01 6.21 -10.07
CA LYS A 309 5.96 6.19 -9.03
C LYS A 309 5.79 4.82 -8.34
N LYS A 310 6.26 3.75 -8.97
CA LYS A 310 6.23 2.37 -8.42
C LYS A 310 7.28 2.14 -7.33
N PHE A 311 8.25 3.03 -7.16
CA PHE A 311 9.38 2.88 -6.24
C PHE A 311 9.45 4.06 -5.24
N PRO A 312 8.39 4.34 -4.46
CA PRO A 312 8.34 5.53 -3.63
C PRO A 312 9.36 5.52 -2.47
N ASN A 313 9.66 4.36 -1.87
CA ASN A 313 10.60 4.29 -0.76
C ASN A 313 12.05 4.47 -1.21
N LEU A 314 12.41 3.87 -2.36
CA LEU A 314 13.67 4.09 -3.06
C LEU A 314 13.93 5.59 -3.26
N LEU A 315 12.94 6.30 -3.82
CA LEU A 315 13.06 7.72 -4.12
C LEU A 315 13.20 8.55 -2.83
N ARG A 316 12.42 8.24 -1.79
CA ARG A 316 12.55 8.93 -0.49
C ARG A 316 13.92 8.74 0.14
N VAL A 317 14.45 7.52 0.14
CA VAL A 317 15.81 7.23 0.64
C VAL A 317 16.87 7.93 -0.19
N ALA A 318 16.66 8.05 -1.50
CA ALA A 318 17.54 8.83 -2.37
C ALA A 318 17.50 10.35 -2.09
N GLY A 319 16.52 10.85 -1.34
CA GLY A 319 16.37 12.27 -0.99
C GLY A 319 15.32 13.05 -1.79
N VAL A 320 14.46 12.36 -2.56
CA VAL A 320 13.36 12.98 -3.31
C VAL A 320 12.33 13.53 -2.34
N ALA A 321 12.08 14.85 -2.41
CA ALA A 321 11.16 15.54 -1.53
C ALA A 321 9.70 15.47 -2.03
N GLU A 322 8.76 15.56 -1.11
CA GLU A 322 7.33 15.70 -1.41
C GLU A 322 6.91 17.15 -1.20
N VAL A 323 6.28 17.73 -2.22
CA VAL A 323 5.71 19.07 -2.12
C VAL A 323 4.30 18.94 -1.57
N HIS A 324 4.06 19.58 -0.43
CA HIS A 324 2.75 19.69 0.17
C HIS A 324 2.11 21.01 -0.28
N ASP A 325 0.94 20.91 -0.88
CA ASP A 325 0.15 22.09 -1.20
C ASP A 325 -0.26 22.81 0.10
N PRO A 326 -0.31 24.15 0.10
CA PRO A 326 -0.82 24.89 1.24
C PRO A 326 -2.28 24.52 1.49
N VAL A 327 -2.63 24.29 2.76
CA VAL A 327 -4.02 24.11 3.19
C VAL A 327 -4.75 25.41 2.91
N VAL A 328 -5.55 25.43 1.84
CA VAL A 328 -6.40 26.57 1.51
C VAL A 328 -7.41 26.74 2.65
N PRO A 329 -7.51 27.92 3.28
CA PRO A 329 -8.53 28.17 4.30
C PRO A 329 -9.91 27.99 3.65
N THR A 330 -10.63 26.96 4.09
CA THR A 330 -12.00 26.74 3.66
C THR A 330 -12.82 27.87 4.27
N ALA A 331 -13.37 28.75 3.44
CA ALA A 331 -14.34 29.72 3.91
C ALA A 331 -15.53 28.95 4.50
N ASN A 332 -15.81 29.18 5.78
CA ASN A 332 -17.00 28.65 6.45
C ASN A 332 -18.24 29.32 5.85
N VAL A 333 -18.66 28.83 4.68
CA VAL A 333 -19.96 29.17 4.12
C VAL A 333 -20.98 28.42 4.96
N SER A 334 -21.77 29.15 5.75
CA SER A 334 -22.88 28.58 6.51
C SER A 334 -23.71 27.68 5.59
N SER A 335 -24.14 26.52 6.07
CA SER A 335 -24.97 25.63 5.28
C SER A 335 -26.21 26.36 4.76
N VAL A 336 -26.69 25.94 3.58
CA VAL A 336 -27.92 26.47 2.97
C VAL A 336 -29.08 26.45 3.97
N GLU A 337 -29.18 25.38 4.75
CA GLU A 337 -30.17 25.21 5.82
C GLU A 337 -30.06 26.28 6.91
N THR A 338 -28.84 26.64 7.34
CA THR A 338 -28.63 27.70 8.34
C THR A 338 -29.08 29.06 7.83
N LEU A 339 -28.80 29.37 6.56
CA LEU A 339 -29.22 30.63 5.94
C LEU A 339 -30.74 30.70 5.77
N PHE A 340 -31.35 29.60 5.35
CA PHE A 340 -32.80 29.49 5.17
C PHE A 340 -33.56 29.66 6.50
N ASN A 341 -33.12 28.96 7.56
CA ASN A 341 -33.73 29.09 8.89
C ASN A 341 -33.61 30.51 9.44
N LYS A 342 -32.47 31.18 9.20
CA LYS A 342 -32.28 32.58 9.57
C LYS A 342 -33.23 33.51 8.81
N GLN A 343 -33.46 33.27 7.53
CA GLN A 343 -34.40 34.06 6.72
C GLN A 343 -35.85 33.88 7.20
N GLN A 344 -36.29 32.65 7.46
CA GLN A 344 -37.64 32.40 8.00
C GLN A 344 -37.87 33.09 9.33
N ALA A 345 -36.92 32.95 10.27
CA ALA A 345 -37.01 33.61 11.57
C ALA A 345 -37.10 35.15 11.46
N LEU A 346 -36.42 35.74 10.46
CA LEU A 346 -36.50 37.17 10.20
C LEU A 346 -37.87 37.58 9.63
N PHE A 347 -38.43 36.82 8.70
CA PHE A 347 -39.76 37.12 8.15
C PHE A 347 -40.86 37.00 9.21
N GLU A 348 -40.78 35.99 10.08
CA GLU A 348 -41.73 35.86 11.19
C GLU A 348 -41.62 37.04 12.14
N ARG A 349 -40.38 37.42 12.50
CA ARG A 349 -40.15 38.60 13.34
C ARG A 349 -40.72 39.87 12.71
N MET A 350 -40.49 40.09 11.42
CA MET A 350 -41.05 41.23 10.69
C MET A 350 -42.58 41.23 10.73
N ARG A 351 -43.21 40.05 10.61
CA ARG A 351 -44.67 39.92 10.68
C ARG A 351 -45.20 40.30 12.05
N GLN A 352 -44.60 39.77 13.12
CA GLN A 352 -44.98 40.07 14.51
C GLN A 352 -44.74 41.53 14.89
N GLU A 353 -43.66 42.14 14.39
CA GLU A 353 -43.35 43.57 14.61
C GLU A 353 -44.15 44.50 13.66
N GLY A 354 -44.97 43.93 12.76
CA GLY A 354 -45.81 44.67 11.84
C GLY A 354 -45.03 45.47 10.77
N GLN A 355 -43.86 44.99 10.37
CA GLN A 355 -42.98 45.64 9.40
C GLN A 355 -43.26 45.09 7.99
N PHE A 356 -43.23 45.95 6.97
CA PHE A 356 -43.35 45.59 5.55
C PHE A 356 -44.60 44.77 5.15
N LEU A 357 -45.62 44.74 6.00
CA LEU A 357 -46.89 44.09 5.72
C LEU A 357 -47.65 44.80 4.60
N ASP A 358 -48.29 44.03 3.73
CA ASP A 358 -48.98 44.54 2.53
C ASP A 358 -50.27 43.76 2.19
N VAL A 359 -50.65 42.79 3.01
CA VAL A 359 -51.95 42.10 2.96
C VAL A 359 -52.50 41.89 4.37
N LYS A 360 -53.83 42.00 4.49
CA LYS A 360 -54.57 41.62 5.70
C LYS A 360 -55.79 40.76 5.38
N PHE A 361 -56.00 39.75 6.20
CA PHE A 361 -57.20 38.91 6.20
C PHE A 361 -58.15 39.46 7.27
N VAL A 362 -59.42 39.65 6.92
CA VAL A 362 -60.42 40.25 7.83
C VAL A 362 -61.61 39.32 7.97
N GLU A 363 -61.94 38.97 9.21
CA GLU A 363 -63.14 38.18 9.53
C GLU A 363 -64.39 39.05 9.42
N LYS A 364 -65.36 38.58 8.63
CA LYS A 364 -66.55 39.36 8.22
C LYS A 364 -67.40 39.87 9.38
N ASP A 365 -67.58 39.06 10.42
CA ASP A 365 -68.53 39.35 11.51
C ASP A 365 -67.88 40.08 12.70
N THR A 366 -66.58 39.87 12.93
CA THR A 366 -65.88 40.39 14.10
C THR A 366 -64.95 41.56 13.78
N ASN A 367 -64.63 41.78 12.48
CA ASN A 367 -63.56 42.66 12.02
C ASN A 367 -62.18 42.38 12.66
N LYS A 368 -61.94 41.16 13.17
CA LYS A 368 -60.59 40.75 13.55
C LYS A 368 -59.72 40.68 12.30
N GLU A 369 -58.42 40.94 12.47
CA GLU A 369 -57.48 41.01 11.35
C GLU A 369 -56.26 40.11 11.58
N ALA A 370 -55.76 39.48 10.53
CA ALA A 370 -54.45 38.85 10.46
C ALA A 370 -53.62 39.45 9.34
N TRP A 371 -52.41 39.88 9.65
CA TRP A 371 -51.53 40.55 8.71
C TRP A 371 -50.41 39.64 8.20
N ALA A 372 -50.01 39.83 6.94
CA ALA A 372 -48.91 39.09 6.33
C ALA A 372 -48.20 39.90 5.23
N HIS A 373 -47.10 39.32 4.74
CA HIS A 373 -46.38 39.76 3.54
C HIS A 373 -46.80 38.89 2.34
N ARG A 374 -47.31 39.51 1.27
CA ARG A 374 -47.69 38.85 0.02
C ARG A 374 -46.54 38.03 -0.55
N VAL A 375 -45.31 38.58 -0.52
CA VAL A 375 -44.12 37.88 -1.03
C VAL A 375 -43.86 36.56 -0.29
N VAL A 376 -44.05 36.51 1.02
CA VAL A 376 -43.86 35.28 1.80
C VAL A 376 -44.97 34.29 1.48
N LEU A 377 -46.22 34.74 1.37
CA LEU A 377 -47.34 33.88 1.00
C LEU A 377 -47.19 33.29 -0.41
N SER A 378 -46.84 34.12 -1.39
CA SER A 378 -46.65 33.70 -2.79
C SER A 378 -45.46 32.77 -2.99
N THR A 379 -44.47 32.78 -2.09
CA THR A 379 -43.37 31.79 -2.13
C THR A 379 -43.74 30.47 -1.45
N ALA A 380 -44.77 30.47 -0.61
CA ALA A 380 -45.20 29.28 0.13
C ALA A 380 -46.33 28.51 -0.57
N SER A 381 -47.08 29.14 -1.50
CA SER A 381 -48.17 28.48 -2.22
C SER A 381 -48.48 29.11 -3.58
N ASP A 382 -48.79 28.24 -4.54
CA ASP A 382 -49.21 28.60 -5.89
C ASP A 382 -50.56 29.33 -5.93
N TYR A 383 -51.45 29.07 -4.95
CA TYR A 383 -52.69 29.82 -4.78
C TYR A 383 -52.38 31.30 -4.54
N PHE A 384 -51.49 31.62 -3.59
CA PHE A 384 -51.13 33.00 -3.28
C PHE A 384 -50.26 33.64 -4.36
N TRP A 385 -49.41 32.87 -5.04
CA TRP A 385 -48.72 33.34 -6.24
C TRP A 385 -49.73 33.79 -7.31
N SER A 386 -50.71 32.94 -7.59
CA SER A 386 -51.76 33.25 -8.57
C SER A 386 -52.59 34.47 -8.15
N CYS A 387 -53.03 34.50 -6.89
CA CYS A 387 -53.83 35.58 -6.32
C CYS A 387 -53.12 36.94 -6.40
N PHE A 388 -51.85 37.01 -6.00
CA PHE A 388 -51.14 38.28 -5.84
C PHE A 388 -50.26 38.68 -7.01
N CYS A 389 -49.86 37.77 -7.89
CA CYS A 389 -48.87 38.04 -8.95
C CYS A 389 -49.37 37.77 -10.38
N ALA A 390 -50.24 36.78 -10.61
CA ALA A 390 -50.50 36.28 -11.96
C ALA A 390 -51.96 36.42 -12.46
N SER A 391 -52.93 36.67 -11.58
CA SER A 391 -54.35 36.61 -11.93
C SER A 391 -54.92 37.85 -12.64
N GLY A 392 -54.22 38.99 -12.56
CA GLY A 392 -54.73 40.28 -13.08
C GLY A 392 -55.97 40.81 -12.34
N LEU A 393 -56.29 40.24 -11.18
CA LEU A 393 -57.41 40.63 -10.33
C LEU A 393 -57.05 41.86 -9.47
N GLN A 394 -58.02 42.37 -8.70
CA GLN A 394 -57.84 43.56 -7.84
C GLN A 394 -56.76 43.32 -6.77
N GLU A 395 -56.56 42.07 -6.37
CA GLU A 395 -55.57 41.61 -5.41
C GLU A 395 -54.13 41.70 -5.94
N CYS A 396 -53.93 41.87 -7.26
CA CYS A 396 -52.62 42.09 -7.88
C CYS A 396 -52.15 43.55 -7.82
N ARG A 397 -52.95 44.48 -7.30
CA ARG A 397 -52.61 45.91 -7.21
C ARG A 397 -51.32 46.15 -6.39
N THR A 398 -50.74 47.34 -6.55
CA THR A 398 -49.71 47.80 -5.61
C THR A 398 -50.34 47.94 -4.23
N ALA A 399 -49.68 47.41 -3.21
CA ALA A 399 -50.15 47.44 -1.83
C ALA A 399 -49.01 47.82 -0.89
N SER A 400 -49.38 48.39 0.26
CA SER A 400 -48.47 48.75 1.33
C SER A 400 -49.19 48.60 2.67
N LYS A 401 -48.51 48.85 3.78
CA LYS A 401 -49.14 48.82 5.10
C LYS A 401 -50.29 49.84 5.22
N ASP A 402 -50.14 51.00 4.60
CA ASP A 402 -51.14 52.08 4.65
C ASP A 402 -52.31 51.85 3.67
N ASP A 403 -52.11 50.97 2.68
CA ASP A 403 -53.12 50.58 1.70
C ASP A 403 -52.95 49.09 1.32
N PRO A 404 -53.34 48.15 2.21
CA PRO A 404 -53.07 46.73 2.04
C PRO A 404 -54.10 46.06 1.12
N VAL A 405 -53.73 44.92 0.54
CA VAL A 405 -54.74 44.01 -0.03
C VAL A 405 -55.60 43.46 1.11
N ILE A 406 -56.91 43.56 0.99
CA ILE A 406 -57.85 43.07 2.00
C ILE A 406 -58.50 41.79 1.46
N VAL A 407 -58.32 40.70 2.18
CA VAL A 407 -58.97 39.41 1.89
C VAL A 407 -60.03 39.16 2.94
N THR A 408 -61.30 39.21 2.55
CA THR A 408 -62.42 38.97 3.46
C THR A 408 -62.60 37.47 3.67
N MET A 409 -62.59 37.03 4.92
CA MET A 409 -62.81 35.64 5.32
C MET A 409 -64.30 35.45 5.66
N GLU A 410 -65.04 34.75 4.79
CA GLU A 410 -66.48 34.58 4.95
C GLU A 410 -66.86 33.48 5.94
N GLU A 411 -66.12 32.37 5.94
CA GLU A 411 -66.45 31.15 6.71
C GLU A 411 -65.35 30.72 7.67
N HIS A 412 -64.34 31.56 7.89
CA HIS A 412 -63.14 31.19 8.65
C HIS A 412 -62.76 32.24 9.69
N THR A 413 -62.41 31.77 10.88
CA THR A 413 -61.94 32.60 11.98
C THR A 413 -60.50 33.08 11.75
N ILE A 414 -60.14 34.23 12.31
CA ILE A 414 -58.76 34.74 12.26
C ILE A 414 -57.80 33.82 13.02
N GLU A 415 -58.26 33.11 14.03
CA GLU A 415 -57.47 32.12 14.77
C GLU A 415 -57.02 30.96 13.87
N SER A 416 -57.91 30.46 12.99
CA SER A 416 -57.56 29.43 12.01
C SER A 416 -56.66 29.98 10.89
N VAL A 417 -56.88 31.22 10.46
CA VAL A 417 -55.98 31.90 9.51
C VAL A 417 -54.56 32.03 10.09
N ASN A 418 -54.43 32.50 11.32
CA ASN A 418 -53.13 32.63 11.98
C ASN A 418 -52.43 31.28 12.13
N MET A 419 -53.15 30.19 12.39
CA MET A 419 -52.55 28.85 12.42
C MET A 419 -51.84 28.51 11.11
N VAL A 420 -52.46 28.81 9.97
CA VAL A 420 -51.87 28.54 8.64
C VAL A 420 -50.74 29.53 8.34
N LEU A 421 -50.90 30.80 8.70
CA LEU A 421 -49.84 31.80 8.55
C LEU A 421 -48.61 31.45 9.39
N ASP A 422 -48.78 31.08 10.65
CA ASP A 422 -47.68 30.68 11.54
C ASP A 422 -46.89 29.53 10.93
N TYR A 423 -47.56 28.54 10.34
CA TYR A 423 -46.90 27.45 9.62
C TYR A 423 -46.11 27.94 8.40
N ILE A 424 -46.68 28.84 7.59
CA ILE A 424 -45.99 29.39 6.41
C ILE A 424 -44.68 30.10 6.82
N TYR A 425 -44.70 30.84 7.93
CA TYR A 425 -43.57 31.66 8.36
C TYR A 425 -42.52 30.89 9.16
N THR A 426 -42.94 29.91 9.95
CA THR A 426 -42.05 29.23 10.92
C THR A 426 -41.78 27.78 10.58
N ARG A 427 -42.56 27.19 9.67
CA ARG A 427 -42.64 25.74 9.41
C ARG A 427 -42.93 24.92 10.67
N SER A 428 -43.40 25.57 11.74
CA SER A 428 -43.75 24.91 12.99
C SER A 428 -45.14 24.31 12.87
N VAL A 429 -45.23 23.03 13.19
CA VAL A 429 -46.51 22.31 13.19
C VAL A 429 -47.41 22.89 14.27
N PRO A 430 -48.68 23.21 13.96
CA PRO A 430 -49.64 23.63 14.97
C PRO A 430 -49.72 22.62 16.11
N THR A 431 -49.75 23.11 17.35
CA THR A 431 -49.94 22.23 18.51
C THR A 431 -51.39 21.75 18.50
N VAL A 432 -51.58 20.51 18.06
CA VAL A 432 -52.82 19.76 18.22
C VAL A 432 -52.64 18.91 19.46
N ALA A 433 -53.47 19.10 20.46
CA ALA A 433 -53.49 18.26 21.66
C ALA A 433 -54.91 18.27 22.22
N ARG A 434 -55.47 17.09 22.46
CA ARG A 434 -56.73 16.97 23.19
C ARG A 434 -56.47 17.32 24.66
N SER A 435 -57.15 18.33 25.18
CA SER A 435 -57.00 18.80 26.56
C SER A 435 -58.07 18.20 27.48
N GLU A 436 -57.80 18.13 28.79
CA GLU A 436 -58.78 17.69 29.79
C GLU A 436 -60.07 18.53 29.76
N GLN A 437 -59.97 19.81 29.38
CA GLN A 437 -61.12 20.70 29.24
C GLN A 437 -62.07 20.24 28.13
N MET A 438 -61.56 19.65 27.05
CA MET A 438 -62.38 19.12 25.95
C MET A 438 -63.15 17.86 26.35
N ASP A 439 -62.72 17.13 27.38
CA ASP A 439 -63.44 15.96 27.87
C ASP A 439 -64.60 16.33 28.81
N VAL A 440 -64.62 17.57 29.31
CA VAL A 440 -65.59 18.05 30.31
C VAL A 440 -66.56 19.10 29.72
N ASP A 441 -66.15 19.86 28.71
CA ASP A 441 -66.93 20.94 28.11
C ASP A 441 -67.11 20.74 26.59
N GLU A 442 -68.32 20.32 26.20
CA GLU A 442 -68.70 20.08 24.80
C GLU A 442 -68.60 21.34 23.93
N ASN A 443 -68.87 22.53 24.48
CA ASN A 443 -68.75 23.79 23.73
C ASN A 443 -67.28 24.12 23.45
N PHE A 444 -66.41 23.83 24.41
CA PHE A 444 -64.97 24.00 24.24
C PHE A 444 -64.40 23.01 23.22
N GLU A 445 -64.79 21.73 23.29
CA GLU A 445 -64.44 20.71 22.30
C GLU A 445 -64.90 21.12 20.89
N GLY A 446 -66.15 21.56 20.74
CA GLY A 446 -66.70 22.02 19.46
C GLY A 446 -65.95 23.23 18.89
N THR A 447 -65.59 24.19 19.73
CA THR A 447 -64.84 25.39 19.31
C THR A 447 -63.44 25.03 18.82
N GLU A 448 -62.70 24.22 19.58
CA GLU A 448 -61.33 23.82 19.23
C GLU A 448 -61.30 22.90 18.01
N LEU A 449 -62.26 21.97 17.91
CA LEU A 449 -62.42 21.14 16.73
C LEU A 449 -62.79 21.98 15.49
N GLY A 450 -63.71 22.94 15.64
CA GLY A 450 -64.08 23.87 14.57
C GLY A 450 -62.87 24.63 14.05
N ARG A 451 -62.04 25.16 14.95
CA ARG A 451 -60.79 25.87 14.62
C ARG A 451 -59.82 25.01 13.80
N LEU A 452 -59.63 23.75 14.20
CA LEU A 452 -58.74 22.80 13.51
C LEU A 452 -59.29 22.38 12.15
N LEU A 453 -60.59 22.12 12.06
CA LEU A 453 -61.26 21.79 10.80
C LEU A 453 -61.20 22.95 9.82
N ASP A 454 -61.37 24.19 10.29
CA ASP A 454 -61.19 25.39 9.47
C ASP A 454 -59.75 25.55 9.00
N ALA A 455 -58.76 25.24 9.83
CA ALA A 455 -57.36 25.24 9.40
C ALA A 455 -57.09 24.17 8.33
N VAL A 456 -57.70 22.99 8.42
CA VAL A 456 -57.63 21.95 7.36
C VAL A 456 -58.26 22.47 6.06
N ARG A 457 -59.44 23.10 6.14
CA ARG A 457 -60.11 23.71 4.98
C ARG A 457 -59.23 24.75 4.31
N LEU A 458 -58.66 25.67 5.10
CA LEU A 458 -57.77 26.72 4.64
C LEU A 458 -56.49 26.17 4.04
N ALA A 459 -55.84 25.19 4.67
CA ALA A 459 -54.63 24.58 4.14
C ALA A 459 -54.89 23.90 2.78
N GLY A 460 -56.02 23.21 2.63
CA GLY A 460 -56.42 22.62 1.35
C GLY A 460 -56.76 23.68 0.29
N TYR A 461 -57.55 24.69 0.66
CA TYR A 461 -57.96 25.77 -0.25
C TYR A 461 -56.79 26.64 -0.72
N TRP A 462 -55.89 27.01 0.20
CA TRP A 462 -54.67 27.76 -0.10
C TRP A 462 -53.54 26.89 -0.62
N GLN A 463 -53.77 25.60 -0.89
CA GLN A 463 -52.77 24.68 -1.46
C GLN A 463 -51.47 24.61 -0.64
N ILE A 464 -51.59 24.60 0.68
CA ILE A 464 -50.48 24.33 1.62
C ILE A 464 -50.49 22.83 1.92
N GLU A 465 -50.10 22.02 0.93
CA GLU A 465 -50.23 20.56 0.95
C GLU A 465 -49.59 19.91 2.19
N ASP A 466 -48.38 20.33 2.55
CA ASP A 466 -47.68 19.80 3.73
C ASP A 466 -48.51 20.01 5.01
N LEU A 467 -49.05 21.22 5.21
CA LEU A 467 -49.87 21.51 6.39
C LEU A 467 -51.18 20.74 6.36
N PHE A 468 -51.79 20.61 5.18
CA PHE A 468 -53.02 19.86 4.99
C PHE A 468 -52.85 18.40 5.43
N GLU A 469 -51.74 17.76 5.08
CA GLU A 469 -51.42 16.39 5.51
C GLU A 469 -51.04 16.31 6.99
N ILE A 470 -50.23 17.27 7.47
CA ILE A 470 -49.80 17.34 8.87
C ILE A 470 -51.00 17.47 9.82
N LEU A 471 -51.97 18.33 9.51
CA LEU A 471 -53.16 18.54 10.33
C LEU A 471 -54.03 17.29 10.40
N GLN A 472 -54.24 16.61 9.27
CA GLN A 472 -54.97 15.34 9.23
C GLN A 472 -54.31 14.29 10.13
N ALA A 473 -52.99 14.09 9.98
CA ALA A 473 -52.23 13.14 10.78
C ALA A 473 -52.23 13.50 12.27
N ALA A 474 -52.10 14.78 12.60
CA ALA A 474 -52.11 15.27 13.98
C ALA A 474 -53.47 15.02 14.64
N MET A 475 -54.59 15.34 13.98
CA MET A 475 -55.93 15.09 14.53
C MET A 475 -56.19 13.61 14.80
N ILE A 476 -55.70 12.71 13.93
CA ILE A 476 -55.80 11.25 14.14
C ILE A 476 -54.96 10.81 15.33
N ARG A 477 -53.69 11.23 15.37
CA ARG A 477 -52.73 10.86 16.43
C ARG A 477 -53.22 11.30 17.82
N GLU A 478 -53.77 12.50 17.90
CA GLU A 478 -54.23 13.11 19.14
C GLU A 478 -55.67 12.70 19.51
N LYS A 479 -56.22 11.69 18.82
CA LYS A 479 -57.53 11.08 19.12
C LYS A 479 -58.68 12.10 19.09
N MET A 480 -58.67 13.01 18.13
CA MET A 480 -59.75 13.98 17.93
C MET A 480 -61.04 13.35 17.42
N ILE A 481 -60.97 12.12 16.88
CA ILE A 481 -62.11 11.34 16.42
C ILE A 481 -62.72 10.59 17.61
N THR A 482 -63.90 11.02 18.04
CA THR A 482 -64.69 10.45 19.13
C THR A 482 -66.08 10.08 18.62
N PRO A 483 -66.90 9.35 19.39
CA PRO A 483 -68.28 9.08 19.00
C PRO A 483 -69.13 10.34 18.78
N TYR A 484 -68.74 11.49 19.36
CA TYR A 484 -69.44 12.76 19.23
C TYR A 484 -68.93 13.62 18.07
N THR A 485 -67.65 13.50 17.70
CA THR A 485 -66.99 14.34 16.70
C THR A 485 -66.83 13.68 15.33
N VAL A 486 -66.96 12.36 15.25
CA VAL A 486 -66.68 11.56 14.04
C VAL A 486 -67.51 12.01 12.84
N ASP A 487 -68.77 12.41 13.03
CA ASP A 487 -69.64 12.81 11.93
C ASP A 487 -69.27 14.20 11.39
N SER A 488 -68.99 15.15 12.28
CA SER A 488 -68.51 16.49 11.92
C SER A 488 -67.18 16.42 11.17
N ILE A 489 -66.23 15.63 11.69
CA ILE A 489 -64.92 15.43 11.05
C ILE A 489 -65.08 14.75 9.70
N PHE A 490 -65.88 13.68 9.60
CA PHE A 490 -66.10 12.96 8.35
C PHE A 490 -66.72 13.86 7.28
N THR A 491 -67.67 14.72 7.67
CA THR A 491 -68.36 15.63 6.76
C THR A 491 -67.39 16.63 6.14
N VAL A 492 -66.60 17.30 6.99
CA VAL A 492 -65.60 18.28 6.52
C VAL A 492 -64.51 17.59 5.71
N ALA A 493 -64.00 16.46 6.20
CA ALA A 493 -62.92 15.73 5.52
C ALA A 493 -63.33 15.25 4.12
N SER A 494 -64.57 14.79 3.96
CA SER A 494 -65.10 14.34 2.67
C SER A 494 -65.26 15.49 1.68
N GLN A 495 -65.75 16.64 2.14
CA GLN A 495 -65.97 17.82 1.30
C GLN A 495 -64.67 18.41 0.75
N HIS A 496 -63.59 18.36 1.53
CA HIS A 496 -62.31 19.00 1.20
C HIS A 496 -61.22 18.00 0.77
N GLY A 497 -61.56 16.74 0.55
CA GLY A 497 -60.60 15.73 0.07
C GLY A 497 -59.54 15.32 1.10
N ALA A 498 -59.81 15.46 2.40
CA ALA A 498 -58.90 15.05 3.46
C ALA A 498 -58.94 13.52 3.68
N HIS A 499 -58.32 12.79 2.75
CA HIS A 499 -58.43 11.33 2.64
C HIS A 499 -57.98 10.57 3.88
N HIS A 500 -56.97 11.05 4.62
CA HIS A 500 -56.52 10.39 5.85
C HIS A 500 -57.59 10.45 6.94
N LEU A 501 -58.25 11.61 7.10
CA LEU A 501 -59.35 11.77 8.06
C LEU A 501 -60.58 10.97 7.65
N VAL A 502 -60.96 10.97 6.37
CA VAL A 502 -62.09 10.16 5.86
C VAL A 502 -61.89 8.70 6.22
N LYS A 503 -60.73 8.14 5.87
CA LYS A 503 -60.40 6.73 6.13
C LYS A 503 -60.38 6.42 7.64
N ALA A 504 -59.82 7.32 8.46
CA ALA A 504 -59.78 7.13 9.90
C ALA A 504 -61.18 7.16 10.54
N CYS A 505 -62.08 8.04 10.09
CA CYS A 505 -63.47 8.08 10.52
C CYS A 505 -64.24 6.82 10.11
N GLU A 506 -64.06 6.31 8.90
CA GLU A 506 -64.67 5.05 8.45
C GLU A 506 -64.22 3.86 9.30
N GLN A 507 -62.91 3.77 9.57
CA GLN A 507 -62.36 2.74 10.45
C GLN A 507 -62.92 2.84 11.88
N PHE A 508 -63.02 4.07 12.40
CA PHE A 508 -63.58 4.32 13.72
C PHE A 508 -65.06 3.90 13.81
N ARG A 509 -65.88 4.27 12.81
CA ARG A 509 -67.30 3.87 12.75
C ARG A 509 -67.46 2.35 12.71
N ASN A 510 -66.74 1.67 11.80
CA ASN A 510 -66.80 0.22 11.66
C ASN A 510 -66.44 -0.51 12.97
N ALA A 511 -65.47 0.01 13.73
CA ALA A 511 -65.03 -0.60 14.98
C ALA A 511 -65.96 -0.29 16.17
N ASN A 512 -66.72 0.82 16.13
CA ASN A 512 -67.48 1.34 17.28
C ASN A 512 -68.98 1.53 17.01
N GLN A 513 -69.51 0.90 15.96
CA GLN A 513 -70.90 1.04 15.49
C GLN A 513 -71.95 0.95 16.63
N SER A 514 -71.82 -0.04 17.52
CA SER A 514 -72.75 -0.25 18.63
C SER A 514 -72.71 0.84 19.71
N VAL A 515 -71.59 1.56 19.84
CA VAL A 515 -71.42 2.67 20.80
C VAL A 515 -72.02 3.96 20.22
N ILE A 516 -71.79 4.21 18.93
CA ILE A 516 -72.33 5.38 18.22
C ILE A 516 -73.86 5.34 18.21
N GLU A 517 -74.47 4.21 17.83
CA GLU A 517 -75.93 4.04 17.83
C GLU A 517 -76.58 4.23 19.20
N LYS A 518 -75.86 3.91 20.28
CA LYS A 518 -76.34 4.07 21.66
C LYS A 518 -76.30 5.53 22.13
N ILE A 519 -75.34 6.31 21.62
CA ILE A 519 -75.19 7.74 21.91
C ILE A 519 -76.21 8.55 21.10
N GLU A 520 -76.40 8.23 19.82
CA GLU A 520 -77.42 8.87 18.96
C GLU A 520 -78.83 8.76 19.55
N ARG A 521 -79.20 7.57 20.06
CA ARG A 521 -80.51 7.34 20.74
C ARG A 521 -80.68 8.11 22.06
N ARG A 522 -79.60 8.64 22.64
CA ARG A 522 -79.65 9.45 23.87
C ARG A 522 -79.72 10.95 23.60
N LEU A 523 -79.32 11.39 22.40
CA LEU A 523 -79.33 12.79 21.97
C LEU A 523 -80.60 13.14 21.17
N SER A 524 -81.27 12.14 20.58
CA SER A 524 -82.62 12.21 20.01
C SER A 524 -83.71 12.10 21.07
#